data_AF-A0A166UKV5-F1
#
_entry.id   AF-A0A166UKV5-F1
#
_cell.length_a   1.000
_cell.length_b   1.000
_cell.length_c   1.000
_cell.angle_alpha   90.00
_cell.angle_beta   90.00
_cell.angle_gamma   90.00
#
_symmetry.space_group_name_H-M   'P 1'
#
loop_
_entity.id
_entity.type
_entity.pdbx_description
1 polymer ?
#
loop_
_entity_poly.entity_id
_entity_poly.type
_entity_poly.pdbx_seq_one_letter_code
_entity_poly.pdbx_strand_id
1 'polypeptide(L)' 'MTPIDTAIDTGRVLIAAAALMRRESRGAHFRSDFPETDGATGTRSLMTLQDALAIRDTQTRKEPA' A
#
# COMPACT_ATOMS: atom_id res chain seq x y z
N MET A 1 -21.66 -9.27 6.00
CA MET A 1 -20.76 -8.69 4.99
C MET A 1 -21.47 -8.79 3.66
N THR A 2 -21.96 -7.68 3.14
CA THR A 2 -22.61 -7.64 1.83
C THR A 2 -21.53 -7.72 0.73
N PRO A 3 -21.87 -8.11 -0.52
CA PRO A 3 -20.90 -8.20 -1.61
C PRO A 3 -20.13 -6.88 -1.85
N ILE A 4 -20.76 -5.74 -1.58
CA ILE A 4 -20.16 -4.41 -1.70
C ILE A 4 -19.07 -4.19 -0.64
N ASP A 5 -19.31 -4.64 0.59
CA ASP A 5 -18.34 -4.52 1.69
C ASP A 5 -17.03 -5.27 1.36
N THR A 6 -17.13 -6.49 0.82
CA THR A 6 -15.96 -7.30 0.44
C THR A 6 -15.13 -6.63 -0.66
N ALA A 7 -15.75 -5.99 -1.64
CA ALA A 7 -15.05 -5.32 -2.72
C ALA A 7 -14.32 -4.05 -2.24
N ILE A 8 -14.98 -3.26 -1.37
CA ILE A 8 -14.38 -2.07 -0.76
C ILE A 8 -13.19 -2.47 0.12
N ASP A 9 -13.34 -3.50 0.95
CA ASP A 9 -12.27 -3.96 1.85
C ASP A 9 -11.07 -4.51 1.08
N THR A 10 -11.32 -5.21 -0.03
CA THR A 10 -10.26 -5.68 -0.95
C THR A 10 -9.45 -4.51 -1.52
N GLY A 11 -10.12 -3.47 -2.01
CA GLY A 11 -9.46 -2.28 -2.56
C GLY A 11 -8.61 -1.55 -1.52
N ARG A 12 -9.13 -1.42 -0.29
CA ARG A 12 -8.41 -0.78 0.83
C ARG A 12 -7.12 -1.52 1.18
N VAL A 13 -7.18 -2.85 1.25
CA VAL A 13 -6.00 -3.69 1.53
C VAL A 13 -4.95 -3.55 0.42
N LEU A 14 -5.37 -3.60 -0.86
CA LEU A 14 -4.45 -3.42 -1.99
C LEU A 14 -3.78 -2.04 -1.99
N ILE A 15 -4.56 -0.97 -1.79
CA ILE A 15 -4.04 0.40 -1.75
C ILE A 15 -3.03 0.55 -0.61
N ALA A 16 -3.38 0.11 0.60
CA ALA A 16 -2.52 0.23 1.77
C ALA A 16 -1.21 -0.58 1.61
N ALA A 17 -1.30 -1.82 1.11
CA ALA A 17 -0.12 -2.65 0.87
C ALA A 17 0.80 -2.06 -0.21
N ALA A 18 0.23 -1.58 -1.33
CA ALA A 18 1.01 -0.94 -2.39
C ALA A 18 1.69 0.36 -1.93
N ALA A 19 0.97 1.16 -1.14
CA ALA A 19 1.48 2.38 -0.53
C ALA A 19 2.65 2.10 0.43
N LEU A 20 2.51 1.09 1.29
CA LEU A 20 3.50 0.71 2.28
C LEU A 20 4.79 0.17 1.63
N MET A 21 4.67 -0.62 0.56
CA MET A 21 5.81 -1.19 -0.15
C MET A 21 6.59 -0.15 -0.99
N ARG A 22 5.96 0.96 -1.40
CA ARG A 22 6.59 1.99 -2.20
C ARG A 22 7.50 2.88 -1.33
N ARG A 23 8.81 2.86 -1.61
CA ARG A 23 9.86 3.60 -0.89
C ARG A 23 10.36 4.84 -1.66
N GLU A 24 9.42 5.63 -2.16
CA GLU A 24 9.68 6.92 -2.80
C GLU A 24 8.42 7.77 -2.71
N SER A 25 8.56 9.07 -2.97
CA SER A 25 7.45 9.98 -3.19
C SER A 25 7.35 10.36 -4.66
N ARG A 26 6.20 10.15 -5.29
CA ARG A 26 5.99 10.45 -6.71
C ARG A 26 4.53 10.78 -7.01
N GLY A 27 4.29 11.95 -7.62
CA GLY A 27 2.94 12.41 -7.93
C GLY A 27 2.12 12.61 -6.66
N ALA A 28 0.91 12.02 -6.62
CA ALA A 28 0.02 12.11 -5.46
C ALA A 28 0.42 11.22 -4.26
N HIS A 29 1.41 10.34 -4.43
CA HIS A 29 1.88 9.46 -3.36
C HIS A 29 3.10 10.09 -2.67
N PHE A 30 2.88 10.76 -1.53
CA PHE A 30 3.94 11.34 -0.70
C PHE A 30 4.16 10.53 0.58
N ARG A 31 5.42 10.38 0.97
CA ARG A 31 5.88 9.69 2.17
C ARG A 31 7.02 10.47 2.80
N SER A 32 6.86 10.91 4.06
CA SER A 32 7.90 11.69 4.75
C SER A 32 9.17 10.90 5.05
N ASP A 33 9.08 9.58 5.15
CA ASP A 33 10.21 8.67 5.33
C ASP A 33 10.95 8.33 4.02
N PHE A 34 10.35 8.67 2.86
CA PHE A 34 10.96 8.58 1.53
C PHE A 34 10.52 9.79 0.68
N PRO A 35 11.00 11.02 1.00
CA PRO A 35 10.42 12.25 0.45
C PRO A 35 10.78 12.51 -1.02
N GLU A 36 11.83 11.86 -1.51
CA GLU A 36 12.32 12.02 -2.88
C GLU A 36 11.79 10.92 -3.80
N THR A 37 11.84 11.18 -5.11
CA THR A 37 11.66 10.15 -6.14
C THR A 37 12.89 9.24 -6.21
N ASP A 38 12.68 7.94 -6.45
CA ASP A 38 13.77 6.99 -6.69
C ASP A 38 14.08 6.94 -8.20
N GLY A 39 15.03 7.76 -8.64
CA GLY A 39 15.47 7.84 -10.04
C GLY A 39 14.54 8.59 -10.99
N ALA A 40 14.95 8.64 -12.27
CA ALA A 40 14.27 9.42 -13.30
C ALA A 40 12.85 8.91 -13.62
N THR A 41 12.62 7.60 -13.54
CA THR A 41 11.34 6.95 -13.84
C THR A 41 10.87 6.10 -12.66
N GLY A 42 9.55 5.92 -12.52
CA GLY A 42 8.96 5.12 -11.46
C GLY A 42 8.59 3.71 -11.94
N THR A 43 8.70 2.73 -11.04
CA THR A 43 8.21 1.37 -11.29
C THR A 43 6.72 1.26 -10.93
N ARG A 44 5.95 0.55 -11.78
CA ARG A 44 4.54 0.23 -11.51
C ARG A 44 4.45 -0.88 -10.47
N SER A 45 3.63 -0.66 -9.44
CA SER A 45 3.30 -1.71 -8.47
C SER A 45 2.33 -2.70 -9.10
N LEU A 46 2.68 -3.98 -9.06
CA LEU A 46 1.83 -5.11 -9.46
C LEU A 46 1.79 -6.06 -8.27
N MET A 47 0.60 -6.40 -7.80
CA MET A 47 0.40 -7.32 -6.68
C MET A 47 -0.95 -8.01 -6.75
N THR A 48 -1.02 -9.21 -6.20
CA THR A 48 -2.28 -9.93 -6.00
C THR A 48 -2.91 -9.56 -4.65
N LEU A 49 -4.19 -9.89 -4.47
CA LEU A 49 -4.83 -9.79 -3.16
C LEU A 49 -4.10 -10.65 -2.11
N GLN A 50 -3.60 -11.83 -2.49
CA GLN A 50 -2.87 -12.71 -1.59
C GLN A 50 -1.57 -12.07 -1.09
N ASP A 51 -0.82 -11.38 -1.96
CA ASP A 51 0.38 -10.64 -1.56
C ASP A 51 0.04 -9.52 -0.58
N ALA A 52 -1.03 -8.77 -0.86
CA ALA A 52 -1.47 -7.68 0.00
C ALA A 52 -1.94 -8.15 1.38
N LEU A 53 -2.63 -9.30 1.45
CA LEU A 53 -3.01 -9.94 2.72
C LEU A 53 -1.77 -10.39 3.51
N ALA A 54 -0.76 -10.97 2.85
CA ALA A 54 0.48 -11.34 3.51
C ALA A 54 1.24 -10.12 4.09
N ILE A 55 1.27 -9.01 3.34
CA ILE A 55 1.84 -7.74 3.83
C ILE A 55 1.05 -7.22 5.04
N ARG A 56 -0.28 -7.21 4.97
CA ARG A 56 -1.14 -6.77 6.09
C ARG A 56 -0.85 -7.56 7.36
N ASP A 57 -0.81 -8.89 7.24
CA ASP A 57 -0.70 -9.78 8.40
C ASP A 57 0.69 -9.69 9.06
N THR A 58 1.74 -9.46 8.27
CA THR A 58 3.12 -9.27 8.78
C THR A 58 3.35 -7.89 9.40
N GLN A 59 2.58 -6.88 9.01
CA GLN A 59 2.78 -5.48 9.42
C GLN A 59 1.82 -5.04 10.53
N THR A 60 1.37 -5.99 11.36
CA THR A 60 0.49 -5.69 12.51
C THR A 60 1.25 -4.96 13.61
N ARG A 61 1.54 -3.68 13.41
CA ARG A 61 1.97 -2.75 14.44
C ARG A 61 1.00 -1.59 14.47
N LYS A 62 0.23 -1.50 15.56
CA LYS A 62 -0.53 -0.30 15.88
C LYS A 62 0.49 0.74 16.36
N GLU A 63 0.57 1.90 15.70
CA GLU A 63 1.28 3.03 16.31
C GLU A 63 0.59 3.37 17.65
N PRO A 64 1.35 3.71 18.70
CA PRO A 64 0.77 4.14 19.96
C PRO A 64 -0.10 5.37 19.70
N ALA A 65 -1.26 5.40 20.37
CA ALA A 65 -2.20 6.52 20.29
C ALA A 65 -1.64 7.77 20.95
#